data_AF-A0A3D1KTR5-F1
#
_entry.id   AF-A0A3D1KTR5-F1
#
_cell.length_a   1.000
_cell.length_b   1.000
_cell.length_c   1.000
_cell.angle_alpha   90.00
_cell.angle_beta   90.00
_cell.angle_gamma   90.00
#
_symmetry.space_group_name_H-M   'P 1'
#
loop_
_entity.id
_entity.type
_entity.pdbx_description
1 polymer ?
#
loop_
_entity_poly.entity_id
_entity_poly.type
_entity_poly.pdbx_seq_one_letter_code
_entity_poly.pdbx_strand_id
1 'polypeptide(L)'
;TGSSRMKAGTAQKLILNMISTSVMIQLGKIKGNKMVDMQLTNDKLVMRGTKMLMEELNISEEKAVELLKKYKNVRTAIYNYTYGNG
;
A
#
# COMPACT_ATOMS: atom_id res chain seq x y z
N THR A 1 -35.22 20.97 -11.40
CA THR A 1 -34.87 19.85 -10.50
C THR A 1 -33.51 19.29 -10.90
N GLY A 2 -32.44 19.64 -10.17
CA GLY A 2 -31.07 19.31 -10.55
C GLY A 2 -30.44 18.30 -9.60
N SER A 3 -30.24 17.05 -10.06
CA SER A 3 -29.59 16.00 -9.27
C SER A 3 -28.06 16.17 -9.31
N SER A 4 -27.54 17.07 -8.47
CA SER A 4 -26.10 17.26 -8.27
C SER A 4 -25.39 15.98 -7.82
N ARG A 5 -26.13 15.02 -7.23
CA ARG A 5 -25.62 13.71 -6.82
C ARG A 5 -24.98 12.88 -7.95
N MET A 6 -25.40 13.08 -9.20
CA MET A 6 -24.89 12.28 -10.33
C MET A 6 -23.58 12.84 -10.88
N LYS A 7 -23.64 13.92 -11.66
CA LYS A 7 -22.47 14.46 -12.37
C LYS A 7 -21.53 15.22 -11.43
N ALA A 8 -22.07 16.11 -10.59
CA ALA A 8 -21.24 16.87 -9.66
C ALA A 8 -20.65 15.97 -8.56
N GLY A 9 -21.42 14.99 -8.06
CA GLY A 9 -20.91 14.00 -7.10
C GLY A 9 -19.77 13.14 -7.66
N THR A 10 -19.87 12.70 -8.92
CA THR A 10 -18.78 11.97 -9.59
C THR A 10 -17.54 12.84 -9.77
N ALA A 11 -17.71 14.09 -10.23
CA ALA A 11 -16.60 15.03 -10.39
C ALA A 11 -15.88 15.31 -9.06
N GLN A 12 -16.63 15.53 -7.98
CA GLN A 12 -16.08 15.73 -6.64
C GLN A 12 -15.28 14.51 -6.17
N LYS A 13 -15.79 13.29 -6.37
CA LYS A 13 -15.08 12.05 -6.02
C LYS A 13 -13.77 11.92 -6.78
N LEU A 14 -13.77 12.21 -8.09
CA LEU A 14 -12.56 12.15 -8.89
C LEU A 14 -11.52 13.17 -8.42
N ILE A 15 -11.92 14.42 -8.19
CA ILE A 15 -11.02 15.47 -7.69
C ILE A 15 -10.44 15.09 -6.33
N LEU A 16 -11.28 14.62 -5.39
CA LEU A 16 -10.84 14.21 -4.07
C LEU A 16 -9.87 13.01 -4.14
N ASN A 17 -10.16 12.03 -5.00
CA ASN A 17 -9.27 10.89 -5.22
C ASN A 17 -7.93 11.33 -5.82
N MET A 18 -7.93 12.28 -6.75
CA MET A 18 -6.70 12.82 -7.33
C MET A 18 -5.85 13.53 -6.28
N ILE A 19 -6.44 14.47 -5.52
CA ILE A 19 -5.70 15.22 -4.48
C ILE A 19 -5.12 14.27 -3.43
N SER A 20 -5.95 13.39 -2.87
CA SER A 20 -5.51 12.45 -1.82
C SER A 20 -4.42 11.50 -2.32
N THR A 21 -4.56 10.97 -3.54
CA THR A 21 -3.53 10.09 -4.13
C THR A 21 -2.23 10.86 -4.37
N SER A 22 -2.29 12.07 -4.94
CA SER A 22 -1.11 12.91 -5.17
C SER A 22 -0.35 13.23 -3.88
N VAL A 23 -1.06 13.55 -2.79
CA VAL A 23 -0.43 13.78 -1.47
C VAL A 23 0.21 12.49 -0.94
N MET A 24 -0.45 11.34 -1.06
CA MET A 24 0.11 10.06 -0.60
C MET A 24 1.36 9.65 -1.38
N ILE A 25 1.45 9.99 -2.67
CA ILE A 25 2.66 9.81 -3.48
C ILE A 25 3.79 10.70 -2.94
N GLN A 26 3.52 12.00 -2.69
CA GLN A 26 4.53 12.93 -2.17
C GLN A 26 5.04 12.55 -0.77
N LEU A 27 4.18 11.97 0.08
CA LEU A 27 4.57 11.42 1.39
C LEU A 27 5.33 10.08 1.28
N GLY A 28 5.59 9.58 0.07
CA GLY A 28 6.30 8.34 -0.20
C GLY A 28 5.52 7.08 0.17
N LYS A 29 4.24 7.17 0.55
CA LYS A 29 3.41 6.02 0.97
C LYS A 29 3.10 5.05 -0.18
N ILE A 30 3.43 5.47 -1.40
CA ILE A 30 3.36 4.69 -2.62
C ILE A 30 4.76 4.63 -3.21
N LYS A 31 5.24 3.41 -3.52
CA LYS A 31 6.50 3.16 -4.23
C LYS A 31 6.18 2.62 -5.62
N GLY A 32 6.52 3.36 -6.67
CA GLY A 32 6.06 3.04 -8.03
C GLY A 32 4.53 3.05 -8.11
N ASN A 33 3.94 1.90 -8.42
CA ASN A 33 2.48 1.67 -8.42
C ASN A 33 1.99 0.85 -7.21
N LYS A 34 2.86 0.59 -6.22
CA LYS A 34 2.58 -0.25 -5.06
C LYS A 34 2.36 0.61 -3.81
N MET A 35 1.24 0.39 -3.11
CA MET A 35 0.94 1.05 -1.84
C MET A 35 1.68 0.33 -0.70
N VAL A 36 2.82 0.88 -0.28
CA VAL A 36 3.74 0.25 0.68
C VAL A 36 3.36 0.53 2.14
N ASP A 37 2.54 1.54 2.38
CA ASP A 37 2.08 1.93 3.73
C ASP A 37 0.60 1.57 3.94
N MET A 38 0.28 0.29 3.73
CA MET A 38 -1.07 -0.26 3.83
C MET A 38 -1.28 -0.87 5.22
N GLN A 39 -2.43 -0.59 5.83
CA GLN A 39 -2.84 -1.28 7.05
C GLN A 39 -3.34 -2.69 6.73
N LEU A 40 -2.67 -3.70 7.28
CA LEU A 40 -2.97 -5.11 7.06
C LEU A 40 -4.09 -5.58 8.00
N THR A 41 -5.31 -5.12 7.77
CA THR A 41 -6.47 -5.39 8.67
C THR A 41 -7.27 -6.63 8.30
N ASN A 42 -7.00 -7.24 7.15
CA ASN A 42 -7.67 -8.47 6.71
C ASN A 42 -6.73 -9.35 5.87
N ASP A 43 -7.12 -10.61 5.71
CA ASP A 43 -6.30 -11.62 5.02
C ASP A 43 -5.98 -11.26 3.57
N LYS A 44 -6.88 -10.56 2.87
CA LYS A 44 -6.64 -10.09 1.51
C LYS A 44 -5.50 -9.06 1.45
N LEU A 45 -5.44 -8.15 2.41
CA LEU A 45 -4.38 -7.15 2.50
C LEU A 45 -3.07 -7.80 2.94
N VAL A 46 -3.13 -8.79 3.85
CA VAL A 46 -1.96 -9.59 4.24
C VAL A 46 -1.37 -10.31 3.03
N MET A 47 -2.18 -11.07 2.28
CA MET A 47 -1.73 -11.75 1.06
C MET A 47 -1.15 -10.79 0.03
N ARG A 48 -1.76 -9.60 -0.14
CA ARG A 48 -1.25 -8.56 -1.04
C ARG A 48 0.11 -8.04 -0.59
N GLY A 49 0.28 -7.82 0.73
CA GLY A 49 1.57 -7.47 1.32
C GLY A 49 2.63 -8.54 1.08
N THR A 50 2.27 -9.83 1.25
CA THR A 50 3.18 -10.96 1.04
C THR A 50 3.69 -11.00 -0.39
N LYS A 51 2.79 -10.88 -1.37
CA LYS A 51 3.15 -10.82 -2.79
C LYS A 51 4.06 -9.63 -3.10
N MET A 52 3.76 -8.46 -2.52
CA MET A 52 4.63 -7.28 -2.70
C MET A 52 6.04 -7.53 -2.17
N LEU A 53 6.20 -8.17 -1.00
CA LEU A 53 7.52 -8.51 -0.46
C LEU A 53 8.24 -9.56 -1.29
N MET A 54 7.54 -10.61 -1.73
CA MET A 54 8.13 -11.64 -2.60
C MET A 54 8.65 -11.04 -3.90
N GLU A 55 7.87 -10.17 -4.56
CA GLU A 55 8.30 -9.52 -5.80
C GLU A 55 9.45 -8.53 -5.60
N GLU A 56 9.46 -7.80 -4.49
CA GLU A 56 10.45 -6.74 -4.25
C GLU A 56 11.79 -7.28 -3.71
N LEU A 57 11.74 -8.31 -2.86
CA LEU A 57 12.90 -8.89 -2.19
C LEU A 57 13.32 -10.24 -2.77
N ASN A 58 12.55 -10.80 -3.71
CA ASN A 58 12.77 -12.10 -4.33
C ASN A 58 12.94 -13.25 -3.30
N ILE A 59 12.12 -13.23 -2.25
CA ILE A 59 12.13 -14.19 -1.14
C ILE A 59 10.97 -15.20 -1.23
N SER A 60 11.06 -16.29 -0.48
CA SER A 60 9.96 -17.26 -0.35
C SER A 60 8.75 -16.67 0.36
N GLU A 61 7.57 -17.22 0.06
CA GLU A 61 6.30 -16.81 0.68
C GLU A 61 6.34 -16.92 2.21
N GLU A 62 6.91 -18.02 2.72
CA GLU A 62 7.08 -18.26 4.15
C GLU A 62 7.84 -17.13 4.85
N LYS A 63 8.95 -16.69 4.25
CA LYS A 63 9.79 -15.61 4.79
C LYS A 63 9.11 -14.25 4.68
N ALA A 64 8.37 -14.02 3.59
CA ALA A 64 7.56 -12.81 3.42
C ALA A 64 6.43 -12.72 4.47
N VAL A 65 5.74 -13.83 4.75
CA VAL A 65 4.71 -13.91 5.80
C VAL A 65 5.31 -13.67 7.18
N GLU A 66 6.47 -14.25 7.48
CA GLU A 66 7.18 -14.04 8.74
C GLU A 66 7.54 -12.56 8.94
N LEU A 67 8.11 -11.92 7.92
CA LEU A 67 8.45 -10.49 7.95
C LEU A 67 7.21 -9.61 8.14
N LEU A 68 6.09 -9.94 7.49
CA LEU A 68 4.83 -9.20 7.67
C LEU A 68 4.23 -9.38 9.05
N LYS A 69 4.31 -10.58 9.62
CA LYS A 69 3.87 -10.82 11.01
C LYS A 69 4.73 -10.03 11.99
N LYS A 70 6.05 -9.96 11.76
CA LYS A 70 7.01 -9.26 12.61
C LYS A 70 6.85 -7.73 12.55
N TYR A 71 6.75 -7.16 11.35
CA TYR A 71 6.79 -5.70 11.16
C TYR A 71 5.43 -5.06 10.86
N LYS A 72 4.39 -5.85 10.56
CA LYS A 72 3.00 -5.43 10.28
C LYS A 72 2.82 -4.36 9.18
N ASN A 73 3.89 -4.00 8.49
CA ASN A 73 3.93 -2.99 7.44
C ASN A 73 4.95 -3.39 6.38
N VAL A 74 4.57 -3.29 5.10
CA VAL A 74 5.40 -3.68 3.95
C VAL A 74 6.66 -2.81 3.87
N ARG A 75 6.55 -1.50 4.07
CA ARG A 75 7.71 -0.59 4.06
C ARG A 75 8.74 -0.97 5.13
N THR A 76 8.29 -1.17 6.36
CA THR A 76 9.17 -1.51 7.49
C THR A 76 9.82 -2.88 7.28
N ALA A 77 9.07 -3.85 6.75
CA ALA A 77 9.61 -5.16 6.40
C ALA A 77 10.70 -5.08 5.32
N ILE A 78 10.49 -4.31 4.24
CA ILE A 78 11.51 -4.08 3.20
C ILE A 78 12.74 -3.41 3.81
N TYR A 79 12.56 -2.33 4.56
CA TYR A 79 13.67 -1.58 5.16
C TYR A 79 14.52 -2.44 6.10
N ASN A 80 13.89 -3.21 6.99
CA ASN A 80 14.63 -4.09 7.90
C ASN A 80 15.32 -5.25 7.17
N TYR A 81 14.74 -5.76 6.09
CA TYR A 81 15.38 -6.82 5.32
C TYR A 81 16.60 -6.32 4.52
N THR A 82 16.52 -5.12 3.94
CA THR A 82 17.59 -4.56 3.10
C THR A 82 18.67 -3.83 3.88
N TYR A 83 18.35 -3.20 5.02
CA TYR A 83 19.30 -2.41 5.82
C TYR A 83 19.60 -3.04 7.21
N GLY A 84 18.81 -4.01 7.66
CA GLY A 84 18.91 -4.60 9.00
C GLY A 84 19.72 -5.89 9.09
N ASN A 85 20.38 -6.33 8.00
CA ASN A 85 21.42 -7.36 8.07
C ASN A 85 22.78 -6.70 8.29
N GLY A 86 23.06 -6.37 9.55
CA GLY A 86 24.40 -6.21 10.12
C GLY A 86 24.60 -7.29 11.17
#